data_AF-A0A3C1Y7J4-F1
#
_entry.id   AF-A0A3C1Y7J4-F1
#
_cell.length_a   1.000
_cell.length_b   1.000
_cell.length_c   1.000
_cell.angle_alpha   90.00
_cell.angle_beta   90.00
_cell.angle_gamma   90.00
#
_symmetry.space_group_name_H-M   'P 1'
#
loop_
_entity.id
_entity.type
_entity.pdbx_description
1 polymer ?
#
loop_
_entity_poly.entity_id
_entity_poly.type
_entity_poly.pdbx_seq_one_letter_code
_entity_poly.pdbx_strand_id
1 'polypeptide(L)'
;MLCVPLCAGAVPSEFLTTGDGSYYNPYRLSKAVHLAELDKEVRGGTSFAGKFLVLAADIDMSELPEWAGVFAGIGEADENAMFSSSFCGDFNGRHFTVSNLNINASDDYGCGLFNSVDGGAYIHHLLLDSSCSVSGGCNTGAVAGTVWDGMVEFCSSAAAVRGLRNVGGIAGTLHSGAVRHCSNTARVDAVKGVGGIVGLMDGITSVTGCYNTGVVAASTFGACAGIAGQGFGRADVMACYNTGLVSGRRSEEFDIELSNILSDAPAVVWKGSVAGCCAVSALSGIAEDGVTDFSEAEFRTATPAALLNDALESSDYSPAPNSTAVAADRRFTFAAGVNGGFPVLGWELNAPGSAIAGVAPDGVTGFVVEGTRVYSVSGAVLRVADLSGRIVAQGADLTLSPGVYLVGDKKILIN
;
A
#
# COMPACT_ATOMS: atom_id res chain seq x y z
N MET A 1 -52.93 11.59 -20.07
CA MET A 1 -51.89 11.74 -19.01
C MET A 1 -50.90 10.61 -19.19
N LEU A 2 -49.84 10.83 -19.98
CA LEU A 2 -48.70 9.93 -20.01
C LEU A 2 -47.84 10.25 -18.79
N CYS A 3 -47.73 9.29 -17.86
CA CYS A 3 -46.75 9.35 -16.79
C CYS A 3 -45.44 8.81 -17.38
N VAL A 4 -44.53 9.72 -17.72
CA VAL A 4 -43.14 9.37 -18.02
C VAL A 4 -42.49 9.08 -16.67
N PRO A 5 -41.91 7.88 -16.44
CA PRO A 5 -41.11 7.68 -15.25
C PRO A 5 -39.88 8.57 -15.39
N LEU A 6 -39.74 9.56 -14.50
CA LEU A 6 -38.46 10.20 -14.27
C LEU A 6 -37.51 9.07 -13.83
N CYS A 7 -36.55 8.73 -14.68
CA CYS A 7 -35.33 8.10 -14.20
C CYS A 7 -34.78 9.01 -13.10
N ALA A 8 -34.83 8.54 -11.86
CA ALA A 8 -34.08 9.17 -10.78
C ALA A 8 -32.60 9.10 -11.21
N GLY A 9 -32.04 10.22 -11.64
CA GLY A 9 -30.62 10.33 -11.91
C GLY A 9 -29.89 9.89 -10.65
N ALA A 10 -29.01 8.90 -10.77
CA ALA A 10 -28.18 8.48 -9.65
C ALA A 10 -27.49 9.73 -9.09
N VAL A 11 -27.60 9.93 -7.78
CA VAL A 11 -26.85 10.99 -7.11
C VAL A 11 -25.37 10.71 -7.39
N PRO A 12 -24.62 11.67 -7.96
CA PRO A 12 -23.21 11.48 -8.22
C PRO A 12 -22.46 11.25 -6.90
N SER A 13 -21.45 10.39 -6.94
CA SER A 13 -20.61 10.05 -5.80
C SER A 13 -20.09 11.31 -5.09
N GLU A 14 -20.27 11.40 -3.77
CA GLU A 14 -19.95 12.60 -2.95
C GLU A 14 -18.49 13.03 -3.16
N PHE A 15 -17.58 12.05 -3.14
CA PHE A 15 -16.14 12.32 -3.20
C PHE A 15 -15.71 13.04 -4.49
N LEU A 16 -16.44 12.89 -5.61
CA LEU A 16 -16.13 13.56 -6.88
C LEU A 16 -16.31 15.08 -6.81
N THR A 17 -16.98 15.60 -5.78
CA THR A 17 -17.17 17.05 -5.57
C THR A 17 -16.08 17.69 -4.69
N THR A 18 -15.21 16.88 -4.10
CA THR A 18 -14.18 17.34 -3.15
C THR A 18 -12.90 17.89 -3.81
N GLY A 19 -12.79 17.71 -5.13
CA GLY A 19 -11.66 18.10 -5.96
C GLY A 19 -11.97 17.86 -7.45
N ASP A 20 -11.00 18.06 -8.34
CA ASP A 20 -11.12 17.77 -9.78
C ASP A 20 -10.26 16.57 -10.23
N GLY A 21 -9.62 15.92 -9.26
CA GLY A 21 -8.73 14.79 -9.46
C GLY A 21 -7.43 15.15 -10.15
N SER A 22 -7.06 16.43 -10.25
CA SER A 22 -5.72 16.86 -10.66
C SER A 22 -4.73 16.77 -9.50
N TYR A 23 -3.44 16.78 -9.82
CA TYR A 23 -2.37 16.77 -8.82
C TYR A 23 -2.51 17.88 -7.78
N TYR A 24 -2.95 19.07 -8.20
CA TYR A 24 -3.08 20.24 -7.34
C TYR A 24 -4.41 20.34 -6.59
N ASN A 25 -5.37 19.48 -6.94
CA ASN A 25 -6.72 19.45 -6.40
C ASN A 25 -7.29 18.02 -6.48
N PRO A 26 -6.68 17.06 -5.77
CA PRO A 26 -7.06 15.65 -5.83
C PRO A 26 -8.46 15.45 -5.26
N TYR A 27 -9.12 14.35 -5.63
CA TYR A 27 -10.30 13.91 -4.92
C TYR A 27 -9.91 13.48 -3.50
N ARG A 28 -10.70 13.87 -2.50
CA ARG A 28 -10.44 13.66 -1.07
C ARG A 28 -11.43 12.67 -0.49
N LEU A 29 -10.91 11.58 0.05
CA LEU A 29 -11.69 10.52 0.67
C LEU A 29 -11.52 10.59 2.18
N SER A 30 -12.62 10.75 2.92
CA SER A 30 -12.58 10.96 4.38
C SER A 30 -13.66 10.17 5.13
N LYS A 31 -14.36 9.28 4.44
CA LYS A 31 -15.47 8.47 4.98
C LYS A 31 -15.47 7.09 4.33
N ALA A 32 -15.97 6.08 5.04
CA ALA A 32 -16.14 4.73 4.50
C ALA A 32 -16.96 4.69 3.21
N VAL A 33 -18.03 5.50 3.14
CA VAL A 33 -18.88 5.59 1.95
C VAL A 33 -18.12 6.05 0.70
N HIS A 34 -17.07 6.88 0.82
CA HIS A 34 -16.28 7.31 -0.34
C HIS A 34 -15.49 6.16 -0.97
N LEU A 35 -15.08 5.13 -0.19
CA LEU A 35 -14.44 3.94 -0.75
C LEU A 35 -15.46 3.06 -1.50
N ALA A 36 -16.68 2.92 -0.97
CA ALA A 36 -17.76 2.20 -1.65
C ALA A 36 -18.22 2.93 -2.93
N GLU A 37 -18.26 4.25 -2.92
CA GLU A 37 -18.50 5.07 -4.11
C GLU A 37 -17.37 4.90 -5.14
N LEU A 38 -16.11 4.92 -4.71
CA LEU A 38 -14.97 4.68 -5.59
C LEU A 38 -15.06 3.31 -6.27
N ASP A 39 -15.38 2.26 -5.52
CA ASP A 39 -15.65 0.92 -6.09
C ASP A 39 -16.75 0.98 -7.16
N LYS A 40 -17.89 1.59 -6.84
CA LYS A 40 -19.01 1.74 -7.78
C LYS A 40 -18.60 2.46 -9.06
N GLU A 41 -17.81 3.53 -8.97
CA GLU A 41 -17.32 4.27 -10.14
C GLU A 41 -16.37 3.42 -10.99
N VAL A 42 -15.43 2.69 -10.36
CA VAL A 42 -14.48 1.81 -11.06
C VAL A 42 -15.20 0.68 -11.77
N ARG A 43 -16.11 -0.02 -11.09
CA ARG A 43 -16.97 -1.06 -11.71
C ARG A 43 -17.92 -0.49 -12.77
N GLY A 44 -18.26 0.79 -12.66
CA GLY A 44 -19.02 1.53 -13.67
C GLY A 44 -18.22 1.89 -14.92
N GLY A 45 -16.92 1.59 -14.96
CA GLY A 45 -16.03 1.84 -16.10
C GLY A 45 -15.14 3.09 -15.97
N THR A 46 -15.21 3.82 -14.84
CA THR A 46 -14.33 4.96 -14.57
C THR A 46 -13.02 4.47 -13.95
N SER A 47 -11.97 4.27 -14.76
CA SER A 47 -10.69 3.72 -14.27
C SER A 47 -9.87 4.69 -13.40
N PHE A 48 -10.18 5.99 -13.39
CA PHE A 48 -9.38 7.04 -12.75
C PHE A 48 -7.95 7.19 -13.32
N ALA A 49 -7.68 6.70 -14.54
CA ALA A 49 -6.40 6.91 -15.20
C ALA A 49 -5.98 8.39 -15.22
N GLY A 50 -4.78 8.68 -14.69
CA GLY A 50 -4.25 10.04 -14.58
C GLY A 50 -4.94 10.95 -13.56
N LYS A 51 -5.80 10.39 -12.69
CA LYS A 51 -6.47 11.11 -11.60
C LYS A 51 -5.81 10.81 -10.25
N PHE A 52 -5.91 11.79 -9.37
CA PHE A 52 -5.33 11.79 -8.03
C PHE A 52 -6.42 11.69 -6.97
N LEU A 53 -6.28 10.72 -6.08
CA LEU A 53 -7.16 10.45 -4.96
C LEU A 53 -6.30 10.41 -3.70
N VAL A 54 -6.73 11.10 -2.64
CA VAL A 54 -6.01 11.13 -1.37
C VAL A 54 -6.95 10.82 -0.21
N LEU A 55 -6.48 10.07 0.77
CA LEU A 55 -7.15 10.04 2.07
C LEU A 55 -6.97 11.39 2.77
N ALA A 56 -8.04 11.86 3.38
CA ALA A 56 -8.10 13.13 4.11
C ALA A 56 -8.44 12.96 5.60
N ALA A 57 -8.75 11.72 6.02
CA ALA A 57 -8.93 11.29 7.39
C ALA A 57 -8.69 9.77 7.46
N ASP A 58 -8.53 9.23 8.67
CA ASP A 58 -8.67 7.79 8.89
C ASP A 58 -10.07 7.34 8.46
N ILE A 59 -10.17 6.13 7.92
CA ILE A 59 -11.41 5.55 7.40
C ILE A 59 -11.81 4.36 8.25
N ASP A 60 -12.87 4.51 9.04
CA ASP A 60 -13.48 3.41 9.77
C ASP A 60 -14.59 2.76 8.91
N MET A 61 -14.32 1.58 8.37
CA MET A 61 -15.28 0.86 7.51
C MET A 61 -16.52 0.35 8.26
N SER A 62 -16.52 0.36 9.60
CA SER A 62 -17.74 0.08 10.37
C SER A 62 -18.77 1.22 10.29
N GLU A 63 -18.36 2.41 9.83
CA GLU A 63 -19.25 3.55 9.56
C GLU A 63 -19.89 3.49 8.15
N LEU A 64 -19.65 2.42 7.38
CA LEU A 64 -20.28 2.25 6.08
C LEU A 64 -21.81 2.19 6.23
N PRO A 65 -22.57 3.09 5.59
CA PRO A 65 -24.02 3.09 5.73
C PRO A 65 -24.66 1.82 5.14
N GLU A 66 -25.70 1.29 5.78
CA GLU A 66 -26.39 0.07 5.32
C GLU A 66 -26.85 0.14 3.86
N TRP A 67 -27.25 1.32 3.39
CA TRP A 67 -27.70 1.52 2.01
C TRP A 67 -26.60 1.36 0.97
N ALA A 68 -25.32 1.46 1.35
CA ALA A 68 -24.18 1.24 0.46
C ALA A 68 -23.91 -0.26 0.21
N GLY A 69 -24.56 -1.14 0.99
CA GLY A 69 -24.41 -2.59 0.86
C GLY A 69 -23.07 -3.10 1.42
N VAL A 70 -22.70 -4.30 0.99
CA VAL A 70 -21.44 -4.94 1.41
C VAL A 70 -20.31 -4.46 0.52
N PHE A 71 -19.30 -3.85 1.12
CA PHE A 71 -18.08 -3.48 0.40
C PHE A 71 -17.24 -4.72 0.10
N ALA A 72 -16.94 -4.96 -1.17
CA ALA A 72 -16.24 -6.15 -1.65
C ALA A 72 -14.90 -5.82 -2.34
N GLY A 73 -14.32 -4.65 -2.07
CA GLY A 73 -13.10 -4.19 -2.72
C GLY A 73 -13.35 -3.42 -4.01
N ILE A 74 -12.44 -2.49 -4.31
CA ILE A 74 -12.51 -1.55 -5.44
C ILE A 74 -12.20 -2.27 -6.75
N GLY A 75 -13.15 -2.19 -7.67
CA GLY A 75 -13.02 -2.74 -9.01
C GLY A 75 -13.25 -4.24 -9.06
N GLU A 76 -13.00 -4.82 -10.23
CA GLU A 76 -13.24 -6.23 -10.51
C GLU A 76 -12.11 -6.77 -11.38
N ALA A 77 -11.40 -7.77 -10.87
CA ALA A 77 -10.34 -8.45 -11.61
C ALA A 77 -10.97 -9.56 -12.45
N ASP A 78 -10.93 -9.43 -13.76
CA ASP A 78 -11.24 -10.52 -14.67
C ASP A 78 -9.97 -11.37 -14.90
N GLU A 79 -10.13 -12.63 -15.32
CA GLU A 79 -8.99 -13.49 -15.69
C GLU A 79 -8.16 -12.90 -16.84
N ASN A 80 -8.76 -12.01 -17.64
CA ASN A 80 -8.11 -11.24 -18.66
C ASN A 80 -8.14 -9.74 -18.29
N ALA A 81 -6.95 -9.17 -18.10
CA ALA A 81 -6.76 -7.76 -17.75
C ALA A 81 -7.59 -6.79 -18.60
N MET A 82 -7.75 -7.07 -19.91
CA MET A 82 -8.49 -6.21 -20.84
C MET A 82 -9.98 -6.04 -20.49
N PHE A 83 -10.55 -6.97 -19.73
CA PHE A 83 -11.96 -6.95 -19.31
C PHE A 83 -12.12 -6.62 -17.82
N SER A 84 -11.02 -6.37 -17.11
CA SER A 84 -11.06 -5.99 -15.70
C SER A 84 -11.57 -4.55 -15.56
N SER A 85 -12.43 -4.33 -14.57
CA SER A 85 -12.73 -2.99 -14.09
C SER A 85 -11.65 -2.58 -13.09
N SER A 86 -10.50 -2.20 -13.62
CA SER A 86 -9.31 -1.90 -12.82
C SER A 86 -9.23 -0.43 -12.42
N PHE A 87 -8.68 -0.20 -11.23
CA PHE A 87 -8.23 1.14 -10.85
C PHE A 87 -6.87 1.43 -11.51
N CYS A 88 -6.78 2.60 -12.15
CA CYS A 88 -5.62 3.11 -12.90
C CYS A 88 -5.13 4.47 -12.39
N GLY A 89 -5.62 4.92 -11.22
CA GLY A 89 -5.31 6.23 -10.65
C GLY A 89 -4.15 6.23 -9.66
N ASP A 90 -3.83 7.42 -9.15
CA ASP A 90 -2.91 7.62 -8.03
C ASP A 90 -3.74 7.69 -6.74
N PHE A 91 -3.58 6.69 -5.86
CA PHE A 91 -4.25 6.61 -4.56
C PHE A 91 -3.24 6.76 -3.44
N ASN A 92 -3.23 7.92 -2.82
CA ASN A 92 -2.33 8.26 -1.72
C ASN A 92 -3.06 8.19 -0.38
N GLY A 93 -2.73 7.18 0.44
CA GLY A 93 -3.25 7.03 1.78
C GLY A 93 -2.79 8.11 2.75
N ARG A 94 -1.76 8.91 2.43
CA ARG A 94 -1.20 9.98 3.27
C ARG A 94 -0.93 9.54 4.71
N HIS A 95 -0.57 8.27 4.89
CA HIS A 95 -0.37 7.58 6.17
C HIS A 95 -1.62 7.56 7.07
N PHE A 96 -2.81 7.85 6.54
CA PHE A 96 -4.07 7.57 7.22
C PHE A 96 -4.33 6.07 7.23
N THR A 97 -5.06 5.65 8.25
CA THR A 97 -5.42 4.26 8.50
C THR A 97 -6.80 3.96 7.96
N VAL A 98 -6.94 2.80 7.32
CA VAL A 98 -8.23 2.14 7.12
C VAL A 98 -8.37 1.07 8.19
N SER A 99 -9.47 1.12 8.94
CA SER A 99 -9.81 0.20 10.01
C SER A 99 -11.16 -0.48 9.74
N ASN A 100 -11.39 -1.60 10.42
CA ASN A 100 -12.61 -2.40 10.39
C ASN A 100 -13.05 -2.86 8.98
N LEU A 101 -12.12 -2.88 8.02
CA LEU A 101 -12.37 -3.40 6.67
C LEU A 101 -12.64 -4.90 6.77
N ASN A 102 -13.81 -5.36 6.32
CA ASN A 102 -14.12 -6.78 6.28
C ASN A 102 -14.56 -7.18 4.88
N ILE A 103 -13.64 -7.72 4.10
CA ILE A 103 -13.90 -8.28 2.77
C ILE A 103 -14.01 -9.79 2.92
N ASN A 104 -15.13 -10.36 2.48
CA ASN A 104 -15.33 -11.80 2.42
C ASN A 104 -16.00 -12.15 1.08
N ALA A 105 -15.18 -12.40 0.07
CA ALA A 105 -15.60 -12.76 -1.28
C ALA A 105 -15.07 -14.16 -1.60
N SER A 106 -15.95 -15.09 -1.98
CA SER A 106 -15.55 -16.46 -2.33
C SER A 106 -15.10 -16.62 -3.78
N ASP A 107 -15.10 -15.53 -4.55
CA ASP A 107 -14.84 -15.58 -5.98
C ASP A 107 -13.37 -15.88 -6.27
N ASP A 108 -13.11 -16.57 -7.38
CA ASP A 108 -11.75 -16.93 -7.83
C ASP A 108 -11.03 -15.77 -8.54
N TYR A 109 -11.51 -14.54 -8.35
CA TYR A 109 -10.94 -13.31 -8.88
C TYR A 109 -10.12 -12.57 -7.83
N GLY A 110 -9.38 -11.55 -8.27
CA GLY A 110 -8.61 -10.67 -7.37
C GLY A 110 -9.45 -10.13 -6.21
N CYS A 111 -8.96 -10.32 -4.99
CA CYS A 111 -9.65 -9.91 -3.75
C CYS A 111 -8.72 -9.08 -2.87
N GLY A 112 -9.13 -7.85 -2.53
CA GLY A 112 -8.39 -6.93 -1.65
C GLY A 112 -9.10 -5.58 -1.53
N LEU A 113 -8.50 -4.60 -0.82
CA LEU A 113 -9.06 -3.24 -0.83
C LEU A 113 -9.23 -2.74 -2.28
N PHE A 114 -8.27 -3.06 -3.14
CA PHE A 114 -8.40 -3.01 -4.59
C PHE A 114 -8.44 -4.44 -5.13
N ASN A 115 -9.52 -4.84 -5.78
CA ASN A 115 -9.59 -6.16 -6.41
C ASN A 115 -8.66 -6.24 -7.62
N SER A 116 -8.62 -5.16 -8.42
CA SER A 116 -7.79 -5.06 -9.62
C SER A 116 -7.13 -3.68 -9.74
N VAL A 117 -5.81 -3.68 -9.93
CA VAL A 117 -4.97 -2.50 -10.16
C VAL A 117 -4.22 -2.70 -11.47
N ASP A 118 -4.23 -1.72 -12.36
CA ASP A 118 -3.65 -1.86 -13.72
C ASP A 118 -2.75 -0.68 -14.11
N GLY A 119 -2.20 -0.72 -15.32
CA GLY A 119 -1.23 0.23 -15.88
C GLY A 119 -1.54 1.69 -15.56
N GLY A 120 -0.55 2.36 -14.98
CA GLY A 120 -0.65 3.76 -14.57
C GLY A 120 -1.16 3.96 -13.13
N ALA A 121 -1.63 2.92 -12.46
CA ALA A 121 -2.00 3.01 -11.06
C ALA A 121 -0.79 3.07 -10.11
N TYR A 122 -0.95 3.86 -9.05
CA TYR A 122 -0.01 3.97 -7.95
C TYR A 122 -0.75 4.00 -6.62
N ILE A 123 -0.72 2.90 -5.88
CA ILE A 123 -1.34 2.80 -4.54
C ILE A 123 -0.25 2.96 -3.51
N HIS A 124 -0.32 3.99 -2.67
CA HIS A 124 0.80 4.29 -1.78
C HIS A 124 0.47 5.02 -0.47
N HIS A 125 1.38 4.92 0.50
CA HIS A 125 1.27 5.50 1.86
C HIS A 125 -0.04 5.12 2.56
N LEU A 126 -0.42 3.85 2.47
CA LEU A 126 -1.67 3.32 3.00
C LEU A 126 -1.41 2.37 4.17
N LEU A 127 -2.19 2.52 5.24
CA LEU A 127 -2.14 1.64 6.42
C LEU A 127 -3.47 0.89 6.55
N LEU A 128 -3.42 -0.44 6.62
CA LEU A 128 -4.55 -1.28 7.03
C LEU A 128 -4.26 -1.80 8.44
N ASP A 129 -5.09 -1.46 9.42
CA ASP A 129 -4.83 -1.88 10.80
C ASP A 129 -5.24 -3.34 11.11
N SER A 130 -5.02 -3.75 12.36
CA SER A 130 -5.29 -5.11 12.83
C SER A 130 -6.77 -5.48 12.95
N SER A 131 -7.68 -4.51 12.81
CA SER A 131 -9.12 -4.78 12.79
C SER A 131 -9.63 -5.16 11.40
N CYS A 132 -8.79 -5.00 10.37
CA CYS A 132 -9.10 -5.39 9.01
C CYS A 132 -8.96 -6.91 8.77
N SER A 133 -9.80 -7.47 7.90
CA SER A 133 -9.71 -8.84 7.41
C SER A 133 -10.14 -8.95 5.95
N VAL A 134 -9.39 -9.74 5.17
CA VAL A 134 -9.68 -10.05 3.77
C VAL A 134 -9.70 -11.56 3.60
N SER A 135 -10.84 -12.09 3.16
CA SER A 135 -11.04 -13.50 2.82
C SER A 135 -11.47 -13.60 1.36
N GLY A 136 -10.64 -14.23 0.53
CA GLY A 136 -10.82 -14.35 -0.92
C GLY A 136 -10.81 -15.80 -1.41
N GLY A 137 -11.10 -16.00 -2.71
CA GLY A 137 -10.85 -17.26 -3.40
C GLY A 137 -9.40 -17.33 -3.88
N CYS A 138 -9.15 -16.95 -5.13
CA CYS A 138 -7.79 -16.85 -5.68
C CYS A 138 -7.27 -15.40 -5.63
N ASN A 139 -5.97 -15.20 -5.81
CA ASN A 139 -5.36 -13.87 -5.98
C ASN A 139 -5.77 -12.88 -4.88
N THR A 140 -5.53 -13.26 -3.63
CA THR A 140 -6.01 -12.49 -2.47
C THR A 140 -4.88 -11.74 -1.80
N GLY A 141 -5.02 -10.43 -1.65
CA GLY A 141 -4.09 -9.59 -0.90
C GLY A 141 -4.81 -8.50 -0.11
N ALA A 142 -4.24 -8.04 1.01
CA ALA A 142 -4.93 -7.06 1.83
C ALA A 142 -5.14 -5.73 1.09
N VAL A 143 -4.09 -5.25 0.40
CA VAL A 143 -4.13 -3.99 -0.36
C VAL A 143 -4.66 -4.24 -1.76
N ALA A 144 -4.12 -5.24 -2.46
CA ALA A 144 -4.51 -5.54 -3.84
C ALA A 144 -4.73 -7.05 -4.07
N GLY A 145 -5.78 -7.41 -4.77
CA GLY A 145 -5.96 -8.78 -5.25
C GLY A 145 -4.97 -9.09 -6.37
N THR A 146 -5.20 -8.44 -7.52
CA THR A 146 -4.31 -8.53 -8.69
C THR A 146 -3.73 -7.16 -9.03
N VAL A 147 -2.41 -7.12 -9.23
CA VAL A 147 -1.70 -5.96 -9.75
C VAL A 147 -1.13 -6.34 -11.11
N TRP A 148 -1.65 -5.75 -12.18
CA TRP A 148 -1.13 -5.90 -13.53
C TRP A 148 0.08 -4.96 -13.71
N ASP A 149 0.09 -4.04 -14.68
CA ASP A 149 1.19 -3.08 -14.87
C ASP A 149 1.20 -1.91 -13.84
N GLY A 150 0.68 -2.15 -12.64
CA GLY A 150 0.54 -1.18 -11.55
C GLY A 150 1.67 -1.23 -10.51
N MET A 151 1.64 -0.27 -9.58
CA MET A 151 2.60 -0.16 -8.48
C MET A 151 1.88 -0.05 -7.12
N VAL A 152 2.31 -0.86 -6.15
CA VAL A 152 1.95 -0.73 -4.73
C VAL A 152 3.21 -0.39 -3.95
N GLU A 153 3.25 0.77 -3.29
CA GLU A 153 4.45 1.26 -2.60
C GLU A 153 4.15 1.90 -1.24
N PHE A 154 5.00 1.71 -0.23
CA PHE A 154 4.78 2.34 1.08
C PHE A 154 3.41 1.97 1.70
N CYS A 155 3.05 0.70 1.61
CA CYS A 155 1.81 0.19 2.20
C CYS A 155 2.14 -0.77 3.33
N SER A 156 1.42 -0.65 4.44
CA SER A 156 1.53 -1.56 5.59
C SER A 156 0.20 -2.22 5.86
N SER A 157 0.23 -3.53 6.07
CA SER A 157 -0.93 -4.33 6.40
C SER A 157 -0.73 -5.07 7.72
N ALA A 158 -1.64 -4.81 8.65
CA ALA A 158 -1.92 -5.65 9.80
C ALA A 158 -3.24 -6.42 9.64
N ALA A 159 -3.82 -6.46 8.43
CA ALA A 159 -5.05 -7.17 8.16
C ALA A 159 -4.83 -8.69 8.10
N ALA A 160 -5.74 -9.47 8.69
CA ALA A 160 -5.71 -10.93 8.51
C ALA A 160 -6.15 -11.30 7.09
N VAL A 161 -5.31 -12.04 6.36
CA VAL A 161 -5.61 -12.43 4.96
C VAL A 161 -5.81 -13.94 4.86
N ARG A 162 -6.88 -14.36 4.19
CA ARG A 162 -7.17 -15.78 3.92
C ARG A 162 -7.57 -15.99 2.47
N GLY A 163 -7.09 -17.07 1.85
CA GLY A 163 -7.56 -17.47 0.53
C GLY A 163 -7.30 -18.92 0.17
N LEU A 164 -7.65 -19.29 -1.06
CA LEU A 164 -7.39 -20.62 -1.62
C LEU A 164 -6.02 -20.67 -2.29
N ARG A 165 -5.76 -19.79 -3.25
CA ARG A 165 -4.55 -19.81 -4.08
C ARG A 165 -4.02 -18.41 -4.34
N ASN A 166 -2.69 -18.25 -4.39
CA ASN A 166 -2.01 -16.98 -4.64
C ASN A 166 -2.43 -15.92 -3.63
N VAL A 167 -2.01 -16.13 -2.38
CA VAL A 167 -2.38 -15.27 -1.26
C VAL A 167 -1.14 -14.53 -0.76
N GLY A 168 -1.23 -13.20 -0.68
CA GLY A 168 -0.17 -12.35 -0.15
C GLY A 168 -0.66 -11.43 0.97
N GLY A 169 0.21 -11.03 1.89
CA GLY A 169 -0.15 -10.04 2.91
C GLY A 169 -0.42 -8.64 2.35
N ILE A 170 0.15 -8.32 1.17
CA ILE A 170 -0.04 -7.04 0.47
C ILE A 170 -0.79 -7.25 -0.84
N ALA A 171 -0.24 -8.09 -1.72
CA ALA A 171 -0.82 -8.36 -3.03
C ALA A 171 -1.01 -9.87 -3.27
N GLY A 172 -2.13 -10.29 -3.85
CA GLY A 172 -2.32 -11.69 -4.23
C GLY A 172 -1.39 -12.09 -5.37
N THR A 173 -1.52 -11.40 -6.50
CA THR A 173 -0.77 -11.69 -7.73
C THR A 173 -0.22 -10.43 -8.37
N LEU A 174 1.01 -10.51 -8.88
CA LEU A 174 1.63 -9.51 -9.76
C LEU A 174 1.74 -10.06 -11.18
N HIS A 175 1.27 -9.29 -12.16
CA HIS A 175 1.44 -9.53 -13.60
C HIS A 175 2.13 -8.32 -14.23
N SER A 176 3.46 -8.36 -14.34
CA SER A 176 4.27 -7.21 -14.76
C SER A 176 4.23 -5.98 -13.82
N GLY A 177 3.67 -6.14 -12.62
CA GLY A 177 3.59 -5.11 -11.59
C GLY A 177 4.72 -5.14 -10.58
N ALA A 178 4.68 -4.21 -9.62
CA ALA A 178 5.68 -4.14 -8.56
C ALA A 178 5.10 -3.79 -7.19
N VAL A 179 5.72 -4.37 -6.16
CA VAL A 179 5.47 -4.06 -4.75
C VAL A 179 6.77 -3.57 -4.13
N ARG A 180 6.75 -2.38 -3.52
CA ARG A 180 7.97 -1.74 -3.00
C ARG A 180 7.77 -1.14 -1.63
N HIS A 181 8.76 -1.29 -0.74
CA HIS A 181 8.73 -0.61 0.56
C HIS A 181 7.44 -0.90 1.36
N CYS A 182 6.94 -2.13 1.31
CA CYS A 182 5.71 -2.55 1.96
C CYS A 182 5.97 -3.51 3.12
N SER A 183 5.04 -3.56 4.07
CA SER A 183 5.16 -4.42 5.26
C SER A 183 3.90 -5.20 5.56
N ASN A 184 4.05 -6.47 5.91
CA ASN A 184 2.97 -7.28 6.47
C ASN A 184 3.34 -7.75 7.89
N THR A 185 2.48 -7.43 8.85
CA THR A 185 2.64 -7.86 10.25
C THR A 185 1.59 -8.86 10.70
N ALA A 186 0.64 -9.21 9.82
CA ALA A 186 -0.50 -10.04 10.15
C ALA A 186 -0.47 -11.41 9.48
N ARG A 187 -1.35 -12.29 9.96
CA ARG A 187 -1.41 -13.67 9.52
C ARG A 187 -1.95 -13.79 8.10
N VAL A 188 -1.26 -14.57 7.27
CA VAL A 188 -1.66 -14.93 5.91
C VAL A 188 -1.87 -16.44 5.84
N ASP A 189 -3.11 -16.88 5.63
CA ASP A 189 -3.46 -18.30 5.48
C ASP A 189 -3.89 -18.61 4.04
N ALA A 190 -3.38 -19.70 3.46
CA ALA A 190 -3.81 -20.19 2.15
C ALA A 190 -3.99 -21.71 2.10
N VAL A 191 -4.63 -22.20 1.04
CA VAL A 191 -4.57 -23.63 0.69
C VAL A 191 -3.22 -23.95 0.04
N LYS A 192 -2.78 -23.16 -0.95
CA LYS A 192 -1.46 -23.26 -1.61
C LYS A 192 -1.04 -21.92 -2.23
N GLY A 193 0.25 -21.73 -2.50
CA GLY A 193 0.74 -20.51 -3.18
C GLY A 193 0.58 -19.28 -2.28
N VAL A 194 1.37 -19.21 -1.21
CA VAL A 194 1.28 -18.14 -0.22
C VAL A 194 2.62 -17.43 -0.04
N GLY A 195 2.59 -16.11 0.03
CA GLY A 195 3.71 -15.28 0.45
C GLY A 195 3.31 -14.32 1.56
N GLY A 196 4.23 -13.94 2.44
CA GLY A 196 3.94 -12.89 3.42
C GLY A 196 3.70 -11.52 2.79
N ILE A 197 4.22 -11.26 1.58
CA ILE A 197 4.00 -10.01 0.84
C ILE A 197 3.21 -10.26 -0.45
N VAL A 198 3.65 -11.20 -1.28
CA VAL A 198 3.02 -11.55 -2.58
C VAL A 198 2.78 -13.04 -2.70
N GLY A 199 1.59 -13.45 -3.14
CA GLY A 199 1.30 -14.87 -3.43
C GLY A 199 2.02 -15.37 -4.68
N LEU A 200 1.78 -14.70 -5.82
CA LEU A 200 2.31 -15.06 -7.14
C LEU A 200 2.95 -13.87 -7.84
N MET A 201 4.13 -14.07 -8.41
CA MET A 201 4.83 -13.14 -9.29
C MET A 201 4.96 -13.75 -10.68
N ASP A 202 4.38 -13.12 -11.71
CA ASP A 202 4.42 -13.60 -13.09
C ASP A 202 4.71 -12.47 -14.10
N GLY A 203 5.52 -12.76 -15.12
CA GLY A 203 5.99 -11.77 -16.09
C GLY A 203 7.22 -10.99 -15.63
N ILE A 204 7.24 -9.67 -15.81
CA ILE A 204 8.34 -8.79 -15.38
C ILE A 204 7.95 -8.10 -14.07
N THR A 205 8.23 -8.74 -12.96
CA THR A 205 7.72 -8.32 -11.64
C THR A 205 8.85 -8.06 -10.66
N SER A 206 8.59 -7.22 -9.67
CA SER A 206 9.56 -6.95 -8.60
C SER A 206 8.91 -6.80 -7.22
N VAL A 207 9.55 -7.37 -6.21
CA VAL A 207 9.27 -7.14 -4.79
C VAL A 207 10.53 -6.61 -4.13
N THR A 208 10.54 -5.32 -3.77
CA THR A 208 11.77 -4.64 -3.32
C THR A 208 11.57 -3.95 -1.98
N GLY A 209 12.51 -4.09 -1.05
CA GLY A 209 12.49 -3.33 0.20
C GLY A 209 11.31 -3.68 1.09
N CYS A 210 10.78 -4.90 1.03
CA CYS A 210 9.58 -5.31 1.74
C CYS A 210 9.90 -6.24 2.91
N TYR A 211 9.00 -6.33 3.89
CA TYR A 211 9.20 -7.28 4.98
C TYR A 211 7.93 -7.92 5.51
N ASN A 212 8.11 -9.13 6.03
CA ASN A 212 7.07 -9.87 6.73
C ASN A 212 7.49 -10.22 8.16
N THR A 213 6.64 -9.88 9.12
CA THR A 213 6.72 -10.40 10.51
C THR A 213 5.50 -11.24 10.88
N GLY A 214 4.47 -11.24 10.04
CA GLY A 214 3.27 -12.03 10.20
C GLY A 214 3.49 -13.52 9.96
N VAL A 215 2.64 -14.35 10.57
CA VAL A 215 2.66 -15.81 10.33
C VAL A 215 2.15 -16.09 8.91
N VAL A 216 2.90 -16.88 8.15
CA VAL A 216 2.50 -17.36 6.82
C VAL A 216 2.22 -18.85 6.89
N ALA A 217 1.02 -19.27 6.47
CA ALA A 217 0.61 -20.66 6.56
C ALA A 217 -0.08 -21.18 5.29
N ALA A 218 0.36 -22.35 4.82
CA ALA A 218 -0.31 -23.13 3.79
C ALA A 218 -0.82 -24.47 4.35
N SER A 219 -2.07 -24.82 4.08
CA SER A 219 -2.67 -26.08 4.59
C SER A 219 -2.36 -27.31 3.73
N THR A 220 -1.93 -27.13 2.48
CA THR A 220 -1.61 -28.23 1.56
C THR A 220 -0.18 -28.14 1.02
N PHE A 221 0.18 -29.09 0.16
CA PHE A 221 1.46 -29.08 -0.53
C PHE A 221 1.51 -27.92 -1.53
N GLY A 222 2.64 -27.23 -1.60
CA GLY A 222 2.87 -26.17 -2.57
C GLY A 222 3.63 -25.00 -1.98
N ALA A 223 3.73 -23.95 -2.77
CA ALA A 223 4.62 -22.84 -2.46
C ALA A 223 4.14 -22.06 -1.23
N CYS A 224 5.07 -21.79 -0.32
CA CYS A 224 4.82 -21.07 0.93
C CYS A 224 6.12 -20.38 1.37
N ALA A 225 6.12 -19.05 1.34
CA ALA A 225 7.29 -18.26 1.70
C ALA A 225 7.00 -17.03 2.56
N GLY A 226 8.01 -16.56 3.27
CA GLY A 226 7.93 -15.32 4.04
C GLY A 226 7.72 -14.05 3.20
N ILE A 227 8.22 -13.99 1.96
CA ILE A 227 8.03 -12.82 1.07
C ILE A 227 7.14 -13.15 -0.13
N ALA A 228 7.59 -14.03 -1.04
CA ALA A 228 6.91 -14.35 -2.28
C ALA A 228 6.67 -15.85 -2.43
N GLY A 229 5.42 -16.26 -2.63
CA GLY A 229 5.08 -17.67 -2.78
C GLY A 229 5.71 -18.28 -4.03
N GLN A 230 5.41 -17.72 -5.20
CA GLN A 230 5.84 -18.25 -6.49
C GLN A 230 6.41 -17.16 -7.40
N GLY A 231 7.40 -17.51 -8.23
CA GLY A 231 8.06 -16.61 -9.16
C GLY A 231 8.25 -17.23 -10.54
N PHE A 232 7.63 -16.62 -11.55
CA PHE A 232 7.73 -17.00 -12.96
C PHE A 232 8.21 -15.81 -13.81
N GLY A 233 8.87 -16.10 -14.92
CA GLY A 233 9.47 -15.06 -15.76
C GLY A 233 10.57 -14.30 -15.02
N ARG A 234 10.66 -12.98 -15.22
CA ARG A 234 11.60 -12.11 -14.52
C ARG A 234 10.95 -11.60 -13.23
N ALA A 235 10.85 -12.49 -12.25
CA ALA A 235 10.36 -12.20 -10.90
C ALA A 235 11.54 -11.93 -9.95
N ASP A 236 11.83 -10.65 -9.70
CA ASP A 236 12.96 -10.19 -8.88
C ASP A 236 12.51 -9.90 -7.43
N VAL A 237 13.22 -10.45 -6.43
CA VAL A 237 13.02 -10.16 -5.00
C VAL A 237 14.31 -9.57 -4.43
N MET A 238 14.24 -8.36 -3.88
CA MET A 238 15.44 -7.64 -3.46
C MET A 238 15.28 -6.86 -2.17
N ALA A 239 16.30 -6.89 -1.31
CA ALA A 239 16.32 -6.14 -0.07
C ALA A 239 15.09 -6.40 0.81
N CYS A 240 14.66 -7.66 0.87
CA CYS A 240 13.49 -8.08 1.64
C CYS A 240 13.90 -8.93 2.83
N TYR A 241 13.08 -8.95 3.88
CA TYR A 241 13.31 -9.86 4.99
C TYR A 241 12.07 -10.51 5.59
N ASN A 242 12.27 -11.72 6.12
CA ASN A 242 11.25 -12.43 6.87
C ASN A 242 11.71 -12.73 8.30
N THR A 243 10.84 -12.42 9.25
CA THR A 243 10.95 -12.88 10.65
C THR A 243 9.69 -13.63 11.11
N GLY A 244 8.67 -13.69 10.27
CA GLY A 244 7.45 -14.42 10.53
C GLY A 244 7.64 -15.92 10.41
N LEU A 245 6.90 -16.68 11.23
CA LEU A 245 6.82 -18.13 11.12
C LEU A 245 6.28 -18.52 9.74
N VAL A 246 6.94 -19.46 9.05
CA VAL A 246 6.47 -20.01 7.79
C VAL A 246 6.12 -21.48 8.01
N SER A 247 4.85 -21.84 7.79
CA SER A 247 4.33 -23.19 8.04
C SER A 247 3.60 -23.72 6.83
N GLY A 248 4.09 -24.79 6.22
CA GLY A 248 3.44 -25.42 5.08
C GLY A 248 3.87 -26.87 4.91
N ARG A 249 3.57 -27.44 3.74
CA ARG A 249 4.08 -28.76 3.35
C ARG A 249 4.83 -28.63 2.03
N ARG A 250 6.09 -29.06 2.02
CA ARG A 250 6.88 -29.16 0.79
C ARG A 250 6.28 -30.18 -0.18
N SER A 251 6.48 -29.99 -1.47
CA SER A 251 6.13 -30.97 -2.51
C SER A 251 7.38 -31.61 -3.08
N GLU A 252 7.62 -32.88 -2.74
CA GLU A 252 8.76 -33.64 -3.28
C GLU A 252 8.58 -33.97 -4.78
N GLU A 253 7.34 -34.13 -5.25
CA GLU A 253 7.02 -34.43 -6.65
C GLU A 253 7.38 -33.27 -7.59
N PHE A 254 7.15 -32.04 -7.13
CA PHE A 254 7.37 -30.83 -7.91
C PHE A 254 8.61 -30.03 -7.47
N ASP A 255 9.37 -30.55 -6.51
CA ASP A 255 10.57 -29.90 -5.94
C ASP A 255 10.27 -28.49 -5.38
N ILE A 256 9.15 -28.35 -4.67
CA ILE A 256 8.71 -27.08 -4.07
C ILE A 256 8.98 -27.12 -2.57
N GLU A 257 9.95 -26.32 -2.13
CA GLU A 257 10.34 -26.18 -0.72
C GLU A 257 9.69 -24.96 -0.05
N LEU A 258 9.66 -24.95 1.28
CA LEU A 258 9.30 -23.75 2.05
C LEU A 258 10.50 -22.79 2.06
N SER A 259 10.25 -21.47 2.07
CA SER A 259 11.31 -20.47 1.99
C SER A 259 11.05 -19.25 2.89
N ASN A 260 12.09 -18.53 3.30
CA ASN A 260 11.94 -17.20 3.88
C ASN A 260 11.61 -16.15 2.82
N ILE A 261 12.13 -16.29 1.61
CA ILE A 261 12.09 -15.25 0.58
C ILE A 261 11.26 -15.66 -0.64
N LEU A 262 11.64 -16.69 -1.38
CA LEU A 262 10.94 -17.14 -2.59
C LEU A 262 10.89 -18.67 -2.63
N SER A 263 9.68 -19.25 -2.64
CA SER A 263 9.48 -20.70 -2.48
C SER A 263 9.53 -21.48 -3.79
N ASP A 264 8.64 -21.20 -4.75
CA ASP A 264 8.59 -21.91 -6.03
C ASP A 264 9.12 -21.01 -7.16
N ALA A 265 10.31 -21.34 -7.67
CA ALA A 265 10.98 -20.59 -8.73
C ALA A 265 11.64 -21.55 -9.75
N PRO A 266 10.85 -22.22 -10.61
CA PRO A 266 11.38 -23.30 -11.43
C PRO A 266 12.41 -22.79 -12.44
N ALA A 267 13.64 -23.32 -12.41
CA ALA A 267 14.79 -22.85 -13.18
C ALA A 267 14.55 -22.74 -14.70
N VAL A 268 13.62 -23.54 -15.24
CA VAL A 268 13.24 -23.50 -16.66
C VAL A 268 12.60 -22.16 -17.02
N VAL A 269 11.66 -21.67 -16.19
CA VAL A 269 10.80 -20.51 -16.50
C VAL A 269 11.17 -19.27 -15.69
N TRP A 270 11.79 -19.43 -14.52
CA TRP A 270 12.28 -18.31 -13.73
C TRP A 270 13.59 -17.77 -14.32
N LYS A 271 13.64 -16.44 -14.46
CA LYS A 271 14.72 -15.61 -14.99
C LYS A 271 14.95 -14.36 -14.13
N GLY A 272 14.38 -14.34 -12.92
CA GLY A 272 14.59 -13.28 -11.95
C GLY A 272 15.78 -13.55 -11.04
N SER A 273 15.82 -12.84 -9.92
CA SER A 273 16.88 -12.90 -8.94
C SER A 273 16.36 -12.74 -7.51
N VAL A 274 17.10 -13.30 -6.55
CA VAL A 274 16.95 -13.00 -5.12
C VAL A 274 18.24 -12.34 -4.67
N ALA A 275 18.17 -11.09 -4.17
CA ALA A 275 19.37 -10.31 -3.86
C ALA A 275 19.23 -9.50 -2.56
N GLY A 276 20.28 -9.48 -1.74
CA GLY A 276 20.33 -8.66 -0.53
C GLY A 276 19.21 -8.93 0.47
N CYS A 277 18.66 -10.16 0.46
CA CYS A 277 17.59 -10.56 1.35
C CYS A 277 18.14 -11.25 2.60
N CYS A 278 17.42 -11.14 3.71
CA CYS A 278 17.82 -11.75 4.97
C CYS A 278 16.64 -12.29 5.77
N ALA A 279 16.92 -13.10 6.79
CA ALA A 279 15.90 -13.68 7.63
C ALA A 279 16.41 -13.93 9.05
N VAL A 280 15.47 -14.32 9.92
CA VAL A 280 15.79 -14.96 11.21
C VAL A 280 15.21 -16.37 11.18
N SER A 281 16.00 -17.34 10.72
CA SER A 281 15.59 -18.73 10.53
C SER A 281 15.05 -19.40 11.80
N ALA A 282 15.57 -18.98 12.96
CA ALA A 282 15.11 -19.44 14.27
C ALA A 282 13.65 -19.09 14.56
N LEU A 283 13.12 -18.02 13.95
CA LEU A 283 11.72 -17.62 14.07
C LEU A 283 10.86 -18.20 12.95
N SER A 284 11.39 -18.25 11.73
CA SER A 284 10.64 -18.77 10.58
C SER A 284 10.53 -20.29 10.56
N GLY A 285 11.47 -20.98 11.21
CA GLY A 285 11.63 -22.44 11.15
C GLY A 285 12.36 -22.94 9.90
N ILE A 286 12.93 -22.04 9.09
CA ILE A 286 13.50 -22.36 7.77
C ILE A 286 14.90 -21.77 7.65
N ALA A 287 15.90 -22.62 7.43
CA ALA A 287 17.21 -22.22 6.94
C ALA A 287 17.21 -22.32 5.39
N GLU A 288 17.70 -21.30 4.72
CA GLU A 288 17.63 -21.18 3.26
C GLU A 288 18.96 -20.74 2.68
N ASP A 289 19.44 -21.44 1.65
CA ASP A 289 20.67 -21.10 0.96
C ASP A 289 20.51 -19.81 0.14
N GLY A 290 21.53 -18.95 0.14
CA GLY A 290 21.51 -17.69 -0.61
C GLY A 290 20.75 -16.54 0.08
N VAL A 291 20.14 -16.80 1.24
CA VAL A 291 19.55 -15.78 2.13
C VAL A 291 20.46 -15.57 3.33
N THR A 292 20.74 -14.32 3.69
CA THR A 292 21.57 -14.05 4.86
C THR A 292 20.77 -14.29 6.13
N ASP A 293 21.17 -15.29 6.91
CA ASP A 293 20.52 -15.62 8.17
C ASP A 293 21.19 -14.93 9.36
N PHE A 294 20.40 -14.35 10.25
CA PHE A 294 20.86 -13.69 11.46
C PHE A 294 20.20 -14.31 12.69
N SER A 295 20.90 -14.31 13.82
CA SER A 295 20.21 -14.53 15.10
C SER A 295 19.23 -13.38 15.38
N GLU A 296 18.22 -13.65 16.21
CA GLU A 296 17.27 -12.60 16.62
C GLU A 296 17.98 -11.39 17.25
N ALA A 297 19.02 -11.62 18.05
CA ALA A 297 19.78 -10.56 18.70
C ALA A 297 20.57 -9.71 17.68
N GLU A 298 21.23 -10.34 16.70
CA GLU A 298 21.92 -9.63 15.63
C GLU A 298 20.94 -8.86 14.74
N PHE A 299 19.73 -9.41 14.54
CA PHE A 299 18.72 -8.77 13.70
C PHE A 299 18.21 -7.44 14.27
N ARG A 300 18.43 -7.18 15.57
CA ARG A 300 18.11 -5.92 16.27
C ARG A 300 19.26 -4.91 16.27
N THR A 301 20.34 -5.18 15.56
CA THR A 301 21.50 -4.29 15.42
C THR A 301 21.47 -3.53 14.10
N ALA A 302 22.41 -2.62 13.85
CA ALA A 302 22.47 -1.90 12.57
C ALA A 302 22.86 -2.79 11.37
N THR A 303 23.46 -3.96 11.59
CA THR A 303 24.04 -4.81 10.54
C THR A 303 23.02 -5.28 9.48
N PRO A 304 21.84 -5.84 9.83
CA PRO A 304 20.86 -6.26 8.83
C PRO A 304 20.27 -5.07 8.06
N ALA A 305 20.02 -3.94 8.73
CA ALA A 305 19.54 -2.73 8.07
C ALA A 305 20.57 -2.18 7.07
N ALA A 306 21.87 -2.25 7.40
CA ALA A 306 22.93 -1.90 6.46
C ALA A 306 22.94 -2.81 5.23
N LEU A 307 22.87 -4.13 5.41
CA LEU A 307 22.78 -5.10 4.30
C LEU A 307 21.59 -4.82 3.37
N LEU A 308 20.41 -4.58 3.95
CA LEU A 308 19.20 -4.28 3.19
C LEU A 308 19.33 -2.94 2.46
N ASN A 309 19.87 -1.91 3.13
CA ASN A 309 20.04 -0.58 2.54
C ASN A 309 21.09 -0.56 1.42
N ASP A 310 22.19 -1.29 1.56
CA ASP A 310 23.21 -1.41 0.51
C ASP A 310 22.60 -2.06 -0.75
N ALA A 311 21.76 -3.08 -0.58
CA ALA A 311 21.02 -3.68 -1.68
C ALA A 311 20.02 -2.70 -2.33
N LEU A 312 19.32 -1.89 -1.53
CA LEU A 312 18.44 -0.83 -2.06
C LEU A 312 19.20 0.25 -2.83
N GLU A 313 20.43 0.60 -2.43
CA GLU A 313 21.28 1.54 -3.15
C GLU A 313 21.69 1.03 -4.54
N SER A 314 21.77 -0.30 -4.71
CA SER A 314 22.04 -0.93 -6.01
C SER A 314 20.81 -1.04 -6.92
N SER A 315 19.63 -0.70 -6.40
CA SER A 315 18.37 -0.79 -7.15
C SER A 315 18.12 0.45 -8.00
N ASP A 316 17.64 0.24 -9.23
CA ASP A 316 17.09 1.31 -10.04
C ASP A 316 15.77 1.78 -9.42
N TYR A 317 15.82 2.93 -8.75
CA TYR A 317 14.65 3.58 -8.20
C TYR A 317 14.38 4.91 -8.89
N SER A 318 13.21 4.99 -9.55
CA SER A 318 12.58 6.25 -9.88
C SER A 318 11.33 6.39 -9.03
N PRO A 319 11.18 7.45 -8.23
CA PRO A 319 9.89 7.73 -7.60
C PRO A 319 8.84 7.89 -8.70
N ALA A 320 7.60 7.49 -8.40
CA ALA A 320 6.48 7.85 -9.26
C ALA A 320 6.46 9.39 -9.40
N PRO A 321 6.02 9.95 -10.56
CA PRO A 321 6.08 11.38 -10.82
C PRO A 321 5.45 12.27 -9.72
N ASN A 322 4.56 11.70 -8.92
CA ASN A 322 3.77 12.38 -7.90
C ASN A 322 4.07 11.87 -6.48
N SER A 323 5.06 10.99 -6.33
CA SER A 323 5.50 10.51 -5.03
C SER A 323 6.19 11.65 -4.27
N THR A 324 5.82 11.79 -3.00
CA THR A 324 6.47 12.72 -2.06
C THR A 324 7.59 12.04 -1.27
N ALA A 325 7.87 10.77 -1.58
CA ALA A 325 8.83 9.96 -0.86
C ALA A 325 10.25 10.56 -0.97
N VAL A 326 10.89 10.70 0.18
CA VAL A 326 12.30 11.09 0.27
C VAL A 326 13.19 9.85 0.36
N ALA A 327 14.50 10.02 0.17
CA ALA A 327 15.44 8.90 0.28
C ALA A 327 15.38 8.18 1.64
N ALA A 328 15.05 8.89 2.72
CA ALA A 328 14.92 8.33 4.06
C ALA A 328 13.70 7.39 4.20
N ASP A 329 12.61 7.65 3.49
CA ASP A 329 11.36 6.85 3.58
C ASP A 329 11.57 5.40 3.17
N ARG A 330 12.51 5.18 2.24
CA ARG A 330 12.82 3.89 1.63
C ARG A 330 13.84 3.07 2.40
N ARG A 331 14.57 3.69 3.32
CA ARG A 331 15.66 3.02 4.05
C ARG A 331 15.11 2.26 5.24
N PHE A 332 15.66 1.08 5.47
CA PHE A 332 15.51 0.38 6.73
C PHE A 332 16.24 1.13 7.84
N THR A 333 15.55 1.32 8.96
CA THR A 333 15.96 2.04 10.15
C THR A 333 15.34 1.37 11.38
N PHE A 334 15.48 1.98 12.56
CA PHE A 334 14.95 1.46 13.81
C PHE A 334 14.23 2.55 14.60
N ALA A 335 13.20 2.15 15.35
CA ALA A 335 12.60 2.96 16.40
C ALA A 335 12.33 2.11 17.63
N ALA A 336 12.52 2.69 18.81
CA ALA A 336 12.29 2.00 20.08
C ALA A 336 10.81 1.60 20.21
N GLY A 337 10.56 0.32 20.54
CA GLY A 337 9.21 -0.20 20.73
C GLY A 337 8.42 -0.48 19.44
N VAL A 338 9.02 -0.29 18.26
CA VAL A 338 8.39 -0.56 16.96
C VAL A 338 8.88 -1.89 16.41
N ASN A 339 7.99 -2.67 15.80
CA ASN A 339 8.30 -3.94 15.13
C ASN A 339 9.15 -4.92 15.97
N GLY A 340 8.90 -4.95 17.29
CA GLY A 340 9.67 -5.72 18.26
C GLY A 340 11.13 -5.29 18.43
N GLY A 341 11.60 -4.26 17.72
CA GLY A 341 13.00 -3.85 17.62
C GLY A 341 13.73 -4.36 16.37
N PHE A 342 13.01 -5.00 15.44
CA PHE A 342 13.55 -5.32 14.12
C PHE A 342 13.56 -4.06 13.22
N PRO A 343 14.28 -4.10 12.07
CA PRO A 343 14.26 -2.99 11.14
C PRO A 343 12.83 -2.63 10.72
N VAL A 344 12.62 -1.38 10.36
CA VAL A 344 11.39 -0.87 9.74
C VAL A 344 11.77 0.12 8.66
N LEU A 345 10.88 0.41 7.73
CA LEU A 345 11.13 1.42 6.72
C LEU A 345 10.91 2.82 7.30
N GLY A 346 11.70 3.79 6.85
CA GLY A 346 11.63 5.16 7.36
C GLY A 346 10.24 5.78 7.25
N TRP A 347 9.48 5.46 6.20
CA TRP A 347 8.14 6.01 6.00
C TRP A 347 7.16 5.58 7.10
N GLU A 348 7.34 4.39 7.68
CA GLU A 348 6.47 3.87 8.76
C GLU A 348 6.66 4.66 10.05
N LEU A 349 7.82 5.28 10.24
CA LEU A 349 8.12 6.15 11.38
C LEU A 349 7.65 7.58 11.18
N ASN A 350 7.34 7.94 9.94
CA ASN A 350 6.80 9.23 9.55
C ASN A 350 5.27 9.25 9.57
N ALA A 351 4.63 8.22 10.16
CA ALA A 351 3.19 8.22 10.43
C ALA A 351 2.83 9.53 11.15
N PRO A 352 1.96 10.38 10.57
CA PRO A 352 1.59 11.64 11.18
C PRO A 352 1.01 11.29 12.54
N GLY A 353 1.63 11.84 13.59
CA GLY A 353 1.08 11.72 14.92
C GLY A 353 -0.34 12.25 14.89
N SER A 354 -1.33 11.34 14.96
CA SER A 354 -2.76 11.61 14.82
C SER A 354 -3.13 12.27 13.49
N ALA A 355 -4.43 12.46 13.26
CA ALA A 355 -5.02 13.25 12.18
C ALA A 355 -4.21 14.51 11.81
N ILE A 356 -4.61 15.24 10.77
CA ILE A 356 -4.29 16.67 10.70
C ILE A 356 -4.99 17.37 11.88
N ALA A 357 -4.52 17.17 13.10
CA ALA A 357 -4.96 17.76 14.34
C ALA A 357 -4.31 19.14 14.39
N GLY A 358 -5.02 20.11 13.82
CA GLY A 358 -4.53 21.49 13.77
C GLY A 358 -4.89 22.29 12.53
N VAL A 359 -5.59 21.73 11.54
CA VAL A 359 -6.43 22.55 10.66
C VAL A 359 -7.85 22.52 11.22
N ALA A 360 -8.00 23.10 12.41
CA ALA A 360 -9.17 23.94 12.58
C ALA A 360 -9.07 25.05 11.51
N PRO A 361 -10.17 25.63 11.01
CA PRO A 361 -10.06 26.95 10.39
C PRO A 361 -9.36 27.83 11.42
N ASP A 362 -8.07 28.06 11.21
CA ASP A 362 -7.35 29.06 11.94
C ASP A 362 -8.19 30.30 11.70
N GLY A 363 -8.80 30.84 12.75
CA GLY A 363 -9.58 32.08 12.70
C GLY A 363 -8.73 33.30 12.28
N VAL A 364 -7.57 33.06 11.64
CA VAL A 364 -6.68 33.95 10.93
C VAL A 364 -7.48 34.58 9.78
N THR A 365 -8.27 35.55 10.20
CA THR A 365 -8.83 36.57 9.33
C THR A 365 -7.70 37.57 9.06
N GLY A 366 -7.11 37.47 7.86
CA GLY A 366 -6.12 38.44 7.36
C GLY A 366 -4.67 37.99 7.49
N PHE A 367 -4.13 37.49 6.37
CA PHE A 367 -2.70 37.37 6.11
C PHE A 367 -2.42 37.97 4.72
N VAL A 368 -1.17 38.35 4.46
CA VAL A 368 -0.72 38.93 3.19
C VAL A 368 0.37 38.07 2.58
N VAL A 369 0.34 37.95 1.26
CA VAL A 369 1.38 37.30 0.44
C VAL A 369 2.03 38.37 -0.43
N GLU A 370 3.33 38.60 -0.24
CA GLU A 370 4.14 39.58 -0.97
C GLU A 370 5.41 38.91 -1.52
N GLY A 371 5.37 38.49 -2.78
CA GLY A 371 6.46 37.70 -3.38
C GLY A 371 6.67 36.39 -2.61
N THR A 372 7.87 36.21 -2.04
CA THR A 372 8.24 35.06 -1.20
C THR A 372 7.79 35.19 0.26
N ARG A 373 7.23 36.33 0.65
CA ARG A 373 6.90 36.61 2.05
C ARG A 373 5.42 36.36 2.35
N VAL A 374 5.14 35.74 3.50
CA VAL A 374 3.80 35.48 4.01
C VAL A 374 3.73 35.92 5.47
N TYR A 375 2.86 36.88 5.79
CA TYR A 375 2.77 37.43 7.14
C TYR A 375 1.33 37.68 7.60
N SER A 376 1.12 37.60 8.92
CA SER A 376 -0.16 37.79 9.57
C SER A 376 -0.45 39.27 9.82
N VAL A 377 -1.64 39.73 9.43
CA VAL A 377 -2.05 41.14 9.65
C VAL A 377 -2.34 41.41 11.14
N SER A 378 -2.78 40.39 11.88
CA SER A 378 -3.07 40.49 13.33
C SER A 378 -1.86 40.16 14.21
N GLY A 379 -0.73 39.76 13.63
CA GLY A 379 0.43 39.23 14.36
C GLY A 379 0.23 37.80 14.90
N ALA A 380 -0.88 37.15 14.58
CA ALA A 380 -1.10 35.74 14.91
C ALA A 380 -0.07 34.83 14.21
N VAL A 381 0.32 33.74 14.87
CA VAL A 381 1.23 32.75 14.30
C VAL A 381 0.55 32.01 13.15
N LEU A 382 1.11 32.12 11.95
CA LEU A 382 0.68 31.34 10.78
C LEU A 382 1.31 29.95 10.83
N ARG A 383 0.54 28.95 10.39
CA ARG A 383 1.02 27.60 10.08
C ARG A 383 0.92 27.39 8.59
N VAL A 384 2.06 27.19 7.94
CA VAL A 384 2.16 26.96 6.50
C VAL A 384 2.40 25.48 6.27
N ALA A 385 1.49 24.83 5.55
CA ALA A 385 1.68 23.45 5.10
C ALA A 385 2.01 23.40 3.60
N ASP A 386 2.78 22.41 3.17
CA ASP A 386 2.80 22.04 1.76
C ASP A 386 1.49 21.31 1.37
N LEU A 387 1.32 21.00 0.08
CA LEU A 387 0.11 20.35 -0.42
C LEU A 387 -0.08 18.92 0.12
N SER A 388 0.96 18.30 0.69
CA SER A 388 0.86 17.01 1.38
C SER A 388 0.29 17.14 2.80
N GLY A 389 0.15 18.36 3.31
CA GLY A 389 -0.33 18.67 4.66
C GLY A 389 0.79 18.73 5.71
N ARG A 390 2.05 18.56 5.31
CA ARG A 390 3.20 18.72 6.21
C ARG A 390 3.43 20.20 6.50
N ILE A 391 3.56 20.56 7.77
CA ILE A 391 3.93 21.93 8.17
C ILE A 391 5.37 22.19 7.72
N VAL A 392 5.54 23.15 6.80
CA VAL A 392 6.83 23.53 6.23
C VAL A 392 7.37 24.84 6.80
N ALA A 393 6.51 25.66 7.43
CA ALA A 393 6.93 26.87 8.14
C ALA A 393 5.91 27.30 9.21
N GLN A 394 6.36 27.95 10.27
CA GLN A 394 5.50 28.50 11.32
C GLN A 394 6.05 29.81 11.89
N GLY A 395 5.21 30.84 12.00
CA GLY A 395 5.61 32.17 12.46
C GLY A 395 4.62 33.26 12.06
N ALA A 396 4.73 34.46 12.64
CA ALA A 396 3.88 35.59 12.27
C ALA A 396 4.30 36.25 10.94
N ASP A 397 5.53 35.99 10.49
CA ASP A 397 6.14 36.54 9.27
C ASP A 397 7.17 35.54 8.74
N LEU A 398 6.96 35.07 7.51
CA LEU A 398 7.63 33.91 6.94
C LEU A 398 8.15 34.22 5.55
N THR A 399 9.28 33.62 5.17
CA THR A 399 9.77 33.62 3.79
C THR A 399 9.75 32.18 3.28
N LEU A 400 9.06 31.97 2.16
CA LEU A 400 8.85 30.67 1.53
C LEU A 400 9.53 30.64 0.17
N SER A 401 10.00 29.47 -0.24
CA SER A 401 10.45 29.25 -1.62
C SER A 401 9.28 29.34 -2.60
N PRO A 402 9.52 29.62 -3.90
CA PRO A 402 8.48 29.53 -4.92
C PRO A 402 7.76 28.18 -4.89
N GLY A 403 6.44 28.20 -4.91
CA GLY A 403 5.63 27.01 -4.68
C GLY A 403 4.22 27.31 -4.21
N VAL A 404 3.46 26.24 -3.97
CA VAL A 404 2.06 26.33 -3.54
C VAL A 404 1.95 25.79 -2.12
N TYR A 405 1.33 26.57 -1.25
CA TYR A 405 1.22 26.26 0.17
C TYR A 405 -0.22 26.44 0.67
N LEU A 406 -0.49 25.90 1.86
CA LEU A 406 -1.72 26.07 2.61
C LEU A 406 -1.43 26.90 3.86
N VAL A 407 -2.22 27.95 4.10
CA VAL A 407 -2.20 28.74 5.34
C VAL A 407 -3.63 28.77 5.89
N GLY A 408 -3.85 28.07 7.00
CA GLY A 408 -5.21 27.77 7.45
C GLY A 408 -5.97 26.95 6.39
N ASP A 409 -7.12 27.47 5.96
CA ASP A 409 -7.97 26.89 4.89
C ASP A 409 -7.67 27.45 3.49
N LYS A 410 -6.69 28.37 3.35
CA LYS A 410 -6.42 29.06 2.09
C LYS A 410 -5.18 28.53 1.41
N LYS A 411 -5.32 28.29 0.10
CA LYS A 411 -4.21 28.02 -0.81
C LYS A 411 -3.54 29.33 -1.23
N ILE A 412 -2.22 29.37 -1.14
CA ILE A 412 -1.40 30.51 -1.57
C ILE A 412 -0.38 30.07 -2.60
N LEU A 413 -0.11 30.94 -3.56
CA LEU A 413 0.97 30.79 -4.55
C LEU A 413 2.09 31.75 -4.20
N ILE A 414 3.30 31.22 -4.12
CA ILE A 414 4.53 31.96 -3.92
C ILE A 414 5.28 31.96 -5.26
N ASN A 415 5.46 33.16 -5.82
CA ASN A 415 6.11 33.39 -7.12
C ASN A 415 7.61 33.64 -6.97
#